data_AF-A0ABD6D1V2-F1
#
_entry.id   AF-A0ABD6D1V2-F1
#
_cell.length_a   1.000
_cell.length_b   1.000
_cell.length_c   1.000
_cell.angle_alpha   90.00
_cell.angle_beta   90.00
_cell.angle_gamma   90.00
#
_symmetry.space_group_name_H-M   'P 1'
#
loop_
_entity.id
_entity.type
_entity.pdbx_description
1 polymer ?
#
loop_
_entity_poly.entity_id
_entity_poly.type
_entity_poly.pdbx_seq_one_letter_code
_entity_poly.pdbx_strand_id
1 'polypeptide(L)'
;MTRDLDSEDLDYRALDAPWFYARSNIYERIFRLHTIINEIANYIDELKEFDEAYTDADESVTREQTREAKLAVRQLMEHTDAVKWNFPEIVHESWFSSFTSDLAHAYWRVEEGRFRNPLENEQQLYSLAGEVQRICRNLSDSRQTGFYTHLQDYIERLDWDLNSPTPDRFEDEAREAADLFCLGYYSTALIVLGRAIEKALLDLGETRQIRSVHVYGEERPWSETKFYHKNVALKRVDMPNESGKVLSKRQFHEISILVDYRNNVAHAEYSDISRDKALRQCQNAFDLLREIEEIRDALCDLSDDKIKPITQQKVQ
;
A
#
# COMPACT_ATOMS: atom_id res chain seq x y z
N MET A 1 11.92 -20.39 47.05
CA MET A 1 12.35 -19.01 46.76
C MET A 1 12.47 -18.91 45.25
N THR A 2 11.38 -18.45 44.67
CA THR A 2 11.20 -18.08 43.27
C THR A 2 11.99 -16.81 42.94
N ARG A 3 12.60 -16.83 41.76
CA ARG A 3 13.00 -15.72 40.88
C ARG A 3 12.95 -16.40 39.51
N ASP A 4 11.82 -16.48 38.80
CA ASP A 4 10.98 -15.40 38.27
C ASP A 4 11.84 -14.28 37.68
N LEU A 5 12.39 -14.59 36.52
CA LEU A 5 12.75 -13.65 35.46
C LEU A 5 12.24 -14.26 34.15
N ASP A 6 10.98 -13.89 33.87
CA ASP A 6 10.36 -13.62 32.57
C ASP A 6 10.40 -14.72 31.51
N SER A 7 9.47 -15.67 31.68
CA SER A 7 8.99 -16.59 30.66
C SER A 7 7.89 -16.00 29.76
N GLU A 8 7.73 -14.66 29.71
CA GLU A 8 6.69 -14.00 28.89
C GLU A 8 7.18 -13.50 27.52
N ASP A 9 8.49 -13.50 27.23
CA ASP A 9 9.05 -12.97 25.97
C ASP A 9 9.39 -14.03 24.90
N LEU A 10 9.08 -15.32 25.13
CA LEU A 10 9.47 -16.42 24.24
C LEU A 10 8.30 -17.12 23.51
N ASP A 11 7.05 -16.73 23.77
CA ASP A 11 5.87 -17.36 23.15
C ASP A 11 5.40 -16.70 21.83
N TYR A 12 6.01 -15.58 21.39
CA TYR A 12 5.71 -14.94 20.10
C TYR A 12 6.36 -15.63 18.87
N ARG A 13 7.11 -16.72 19.10
CA ARG A 13 7.75 -17.53 18.05
C ARG A 13 7.25 -18.97 18.01
N ALA A 14 6.03 -19.25 18.48
CA ALA A 14 5.29 -20.36 17.91
C ALA A 14 5.07 -20.01 16.44
N LEU A 15 5.95 -20.53 15.58
CA LEU A 15 5.98 -20.27 14.14
C LEU A 15 4.69 -20.81 13.52
N ASP A 16 3.65 -19.98 13.53
CA ASP A 16 2.51 -20.16 12.64
C ASP A 16 3.03 -20.20 11.20
N ALA A 17 2.47 -21.12 10.42
CA ALA A 17 2.88 -21.30 9.03
C ALA A 17 2.83 -19.96 8.27
N PRO A 18 3.78 -19.65 7.37
CA PRO A 18 4.01 -18.29 6.88
C PRO A 18 2.85 -17.65 6.10
N TRP A 19 1.83 -18.43 5.70
CA TRP A 19 0.58 -17.96 5.09
C TRP A 19 -0.48 -17.48 6.09
N PHE A 20 -0.29 -17.68 7.40
CA PHE A 20 -1.23 -17.29 8.46
C PHE A 20 -1.47 -15.78 8.50
N TYR A 21 -0.47 -15.01 8.09
CA TYR A 21 -0.48 -13.54 8.06
C TYR A 21 -1.22 -12.95 6.85
N ALA A 22 -1.71 -13.75 5.89
CA ALA A 22 -2.45 -13.21 4.75
C ALA A 22 -3.71 -12.42 5.15
N ARG A 23 -4.23 -12.66 6.36
CA ARG A 23 -5.38 -11.94 6.95
C ARG A 23 -4.98 -10.90 8.01
N SER A 24 -3.69 -10.78 8.33
CA SER A 24 -3.20 -9.78 9.28
C SER A 24 -2.97 -8.44 8.61
N ASN A 25 -2.74 -7.41 9.43
CA ASN A 25 -2.57 -6.05 8.94
C ASN A 25 -1.25 -5.93 8.13
N ILE A 26 -1.17 -4.95 7.23
CA ILE A 26 -0.02 -4.80 6.33
C ILE A 26 1.28 -4.47 7.08
N TYR A 27 1.22 -3.76 8.20
CA TYR A 27 2.40 -3.51 9.05
C TYR A 27 2.97 -4.82 9.61
N GLU A 28 2.11 -5.73 10.06
CA GLU A 28 2.49 -7.06 10.52
C GLU A 28 3.03 -7.91 9.36
N ARG A 29 2.41 -7.83 8.18
CA ARG A 29 2.92 -8.50 6.97
C ARG A 29 4.27 -7.93 6.51
N ILE A 30 4.48 -6.61 6.57
CA ILE A 30 5.75 -5.94 6.26
C ILE A 30 6.81 -6.32 7.29
N PHE A 31 6.46 -6.33 8.58
CA PHE A 31 7.38 -6.75 9.64
C PHE A 31 7.81 -8.22 9.48
N ARG A 32 6.87 -9.11 9.18
CA ARG A 32 7.17 -10.50 8.84
C ARG A 32 7.97 -10.61 7.55
N LEU A 33 7.68 -9.78 6.55
CA LEU A 33 8.43 -9.73 5.30
C LEU A 33 9.89 -9.32 5.52
N HIS A 34 10.20 -8.42 6.45
CA HIS A 34 11.59 -8.12 6.81
C HIS A 34 12.31 -9.36 7.36
N THR A 35 11.62 -10.19 8.13
CA THR A 35 12.18 -11.47 8.62
C THR A 35 12.42 -12.44 7.46
N ILE A 36 11.42 -12.58 6.58
CA ILE A 36 11.50 -13.44 5.39
C ILE A 36 12.59 -12.98 4.43
N ILE A 37 12.80 -11.66 4.27
CA ILE A 37 13.87 -11.11 3.42
C ILE A 37 15.25 -11.50 3.93
N ASN A 38 15.47 -11.44 5.25
CA ASN A 38 16.73 -11.86 5.84
C ASN A 38 16.97 -13.38 5.64
N GLU A 39 15.92 -14.18 5.73
CA GLU A 39 16.00 -15.63 5.47
C GLU A 39 16.29 -15.92 3.99
N ILE A 40 15.60 -15.23 3.07
CA ILE A 40 15.89 -15.30 1.63
C ILE A 40 17.37 -14.90 1.38
N ALA A 41 17.90 -13.88 2.08
CA ALA A 41 19.30 -13.43 1.94
C ALA A 41 20.28 -14.55 2.26
N ASN A 42 20.10 -15.19 3.42
CA ASN A 42 20.94 -16.30 3.82
C ASN A 42 20.93 -17.44 2.78
N TYR A 43 19.75 -17.86 2.32
CA TYR A 43 19.68 -18.95 1.33
C TYR A 43 20.23 -18.56 -0.04
N ILE A 44 20.22 -17.29 -0.39
CA ILE A 44 20.87 -16.82 -1.61
C ILE A 44 22.39 -16.85 -1.47
N ASP A 45 22.93 -16.50 -0.31
CA ASP A 45 24.37 -16.58 -0.08
C ASP A 45 24.86 -18.03 -0.17
N GLU A 46 24.08 -18.99 0.35
CA GLU A 46 24.34 -20.44 0.17
C GLU A 46 24.38 -20.86 -1.31
N LEU A 47 23.50 -20.30 -2.15
CA LEU A 47 23.51 -20.57 -3.60
C LEU A 47 24.70 -19.92 -4.30
N LYS A 48 25.13 -18.74 -3.87
CA LYS A 48 26.32 -18.06 -4.42
C LYS A 48 27.59 -18.80 -4.04
N GLU A 49 27.73 -19.23 -2.79
CA GLU A 49 28.87 -20.03 -2.34
C GLU A 49 29.00 -21.32 -3.16
N PHE A 50 27.88 -21.99 -3.44
CA PHE A 50 27.88 -23.14 -4.33
C PHE A 50 28.33 -22.80 -5.76
N ASP A 51 27.84 -21.71 -6.34
CA ASP A 51 28.20 -21.29 -7.71
C ASP A 51 29.69 -20.91 -7.82
N GLU A 52 30.21 -20.21 -6.81
CA GLU A 52 31.63 -19.86 -6.69
C GLU A 52 32.49 -21.12 -6.61
N ALA A 53 32.18 -22.05 -5.69
CA ALA A 53 32.91 -23.30 -5.53
C ALA A 53 32.83 -24.23 -6.76
N TYR A 54 31.75 -24.17 -7.55
CA TYR A 54 31.64 -24.93 -8.78
C TYR A 54 32.42 -24.30 -9.95
N THR A 55 32.56 -22.98 -9.95
CA THR A 55 33.22 -22.22 -11.02
C THR A 55 34.72 -22.05 -10.77
N ASP A 56 35.16 -22.15 -9.52
CA ASP A 56 36.58 -22.18 -9.16
C ASP A 56 37.24 -23.47 -9.69
N ALA A 57 38.34 -23.30 -10.42
CA ALA A 57 39.09 -24.41 -10.98
C ALA A 57 39.97 -25.11 -9.93
N ASP A 58 40.27 -24.44 -8.81
CA ASP A 58 41.18 -24.90 -7.77
C ASP A 58 40.44 -25.53 -6.57
N GLU A 59 39.11 -25.35 -6.48
CA GLU A 59 38.26 -25.94 -5.44
C GLU A 59 37.31 -26.99 -6.01
N SER A 60 37.07 -28.06 -5.25
CA SER A 60 36.10 -29.08 -5.61
C SER A 60 34.86 -28.95 -4.75
N VAL A 61 33.68 -28.88 -5.37
CA VAL A 61 32.39 -28.83 -4.68
C VAL A 61 32.26 -29.96 -3.66
N THR A 62 31.92 -29.61 -2.44
CA THR A 62 31.80 -30.55 -1.32
C THR A 62 30.38 -31.12 -1.20
N ARG A 63 30.25 -32.21 -0.43
CA ARG A 63 28.94 -32.81 -0.13
C ARG A 63 28.04 -31.85 0.65
N GLU A 64 28.63 -31.05 1.52
CA GLU A 64 27.94 -30.05 2.33
C GLU A 64 27.32 -28.97 1.43
N GLN A 65 28.12 -28.37 0.55
CA GLN A 65 27.67 -27.39 -0.43
C GLN A 65 26.55 -27.93 -1.35
N THR A 66 26.65 -29.17 -1.85
CA THR A 66 25.55 -29.75 -2.66
C THR A 66 24.26 -29.95 -1.85
N ARG A 67 24.36 -30.20 -0.54
CA ARG A 67 23.22 -30.37 0.35
C ARG A 67 22.58 -29.01 0.65
N GLU A 68 23.38 -28.00 0.98
CA GLU A 68 22.95 -26.64 1.23
C GLU A 68 22.30 -26.00 0.00
N ALA A 69 22.88 -26.15 -1.19
CA ALA A 69 22.26 -25.64 -2.42
C ALA A 69 20.84 -26.21 -2.65
N LYS A 70 20.65 -27.52 -2.42
CA LYS A 70 19.32 -28.15 -2.52
C LYS A 70 18.35 -27.67 -1.44
N LEU A 71 18.84 -27.45 -0.22
CA LEU A 71 18.05 -26.91 0.88
C LEU A 71 17.63 -25.46 0.59
N ALA A 72 18.57 -24.64 0.14
CA ALA A 72 18.34 -23.25 -0.23
C ALA A 72 17.28 -23.11 -1.32
N VAL A 73 17.33 -23.92 -2.39
CA VAL A 73 16.27 -23.94 -3.43
C VAL A 73 14.88 -24.23 -2.83
N ARG A 74 14.79 -25.18 -1.90
CA ARG A 74 13.50 -25.51 -1.23
C ARG A 74 13.00 -24.38 -0.38
N GLN A 75 13.85 -23.83 0.48
CA GLN A 75 13.47 -22.77 1.41
C GLN A 75 13.15 -21.48 0.66
N LEU A 76 13.90 -21.12 -0.38
CA LEU A 76 13.58 -19.97 -1.23
C LEU A 76 12.19 -20.12 -1.87
N MET A 77 11.80 -21.31 -2.32
CA MET A 77 10.46 -21.54 -2.88
C MET A 77 9.38 -21.29 -1.81
N GLU A 78 9.55 -21.83 -0.61
CA GLU A 78 8.63 -21.63 0.51
C GLU A 78 8.50 -20.15 0.91
N HIS A 79 9.64 -19.44 0.99
CA HIS A 79 9.66 -18.02 1.34
C HIS A 79 9.08 -17.13 0.24
N THR A 80 9.36 -17.41 -1.04
CA THR A 80 8.77 -16.64 -2.15
C THR A 80 7.27 -16.88 -2.29
N ASP A 81 6.78 -18.10 -2.04
CA ASP A 81 5.35 -18.38 -1.94
C ASP A 81 4.71 -17.63 -0.76
N ALA A 82 5.41 -17.52 0.37
CA ALA A 82 4.97 -16.70 1.50
C ALA A 82 4.89 -15.21 1.12
N VAL A 83 5.88 -14.66 0.40
CA VAL A 83 5.83 -13.28 -0.10
C VAL A 83 4.63 -13.10 -1.02
N LYS A 84 4.44 -14.00 -2.00
CA LYS A 84 3.31 -13.97 -2.93
C LYS A 84 1.96 -14.04 -2.21
N TRP A 85 1.82 -14.91 -1.22
CA TRP A 85 0.58 -15.01 -0.44
C TRP A 85 0.29 -13.76 0.36
N ASN A 86 1.32 -13.18 0.96
CA ASN A 86 1.21 -11.96 1.72
C ASN A 86 1.21 -10.71 0.85
N PHE A 87 1.48 -10.77 -0.46
CA PHE A 87 1.45 -9.63 -1.38
C PHE A 87 1.04 -10.11 -2.79
N PRO A 88 -0.23 -10.46 -3.03
CA PRO A 88 -0.66 -11.10 -4.28
C PRO A 88 -0.35 -10.30 -5.54
N GLU A 89 -0.38 -8.98 -5.44
CA GLU A 89 -0.10 -8.05 -6.54
C GLU A 89 1.36 -8.15 -7.05
N ILE A 90 2.30 -8.61 -6.19
CA ILE A 90 3.72 -8.76 -6.57
C ILE A 90 3.90 -9.78 -7.72
N VAL A 91 2.93 -10.66 -7.94
CA VAL A 91 2.94 -11.62 -9.04
C VAL A 91 2.89 -10.93 -10.39
N HIS A 92 2.34 -9.71 -10.47
CA HIS A 92 2.29 -8.95 -11.72
C HIS A 92 3.62 -8.28 -12.06
N GLU A 93 4.57 -8.27 -11.13
CA GLU A 93 5.91 -7.74 -11.36
C GLU A 93 6.76 -8.72 -12.19
N SER A 94 7.33 -8.22 -13.28
CA SER A 94 8.10 -9.05 -14.23
C SER A 94 9.38 -9.64 -13.61
N TRP A 95 10.04 -8.89 -12.73
CA TRP A 95 11.24 -9.34 -12.01
C TRP A 95 10.90 -10.48 -11.03
N PHE A 96 9.77 -10.38 -10.32
CA PHE A 96 9.31 -11.39 -9.36
C PHE A 96 8.86 -12.66 -10.10
N SER A 97 8.10 -12.51 -11.18
CA SER A 97 7.67 -13.62 -12.04
C SER A 97 8.85 -14.38 -12.66
N SER A 98 9.88 -13.66 -13.11
CA SER A 98 11.07 -14.29 -13.71
C SER A 98 11.86 -15.09 -12.67
N PHE A 99 12.13 -14.50 -11.51
CA PHE A 99 12.81 -15.18 -10.41
C PHE A 99 12.06 -16.42 -9.93
N THR A 100 10.76 -16.30 -9.68
CA THR A 100 9.93 -17.41 -9.20
C THR A 100 9.77 -18.53 -10.22
N SER A 101 9.81 -18.22 -11.52
CA SER A 101 9.79 -19.25 -12.58
C SER A 101 11.07 -20.10 -12.57
N ASP A 102 12.24 -19.46 -12.51
CA ASP A 102 13.53 -20.19 -12.46
C ASP A 102 13.65 -21.00 -11.16
N LEU A 103 13.22 -20.42 -10.04
CA LEU A 103 13.19 -21.08 -8.74
C LEU A 103 12.24 -22.28 -8.72
N ALA A 104 11.01 -22.15 -9.25
CA ALA A 104 10.04 -23.24 -9.31
C ALA A 104 10.55 -24.41 -10.18
N HIS A 105 11.25 -24.11 -11.28
CA HIS A 105 11.86 -25.13 -12.12
C HIS A 105 12.98 -25.89 -11.37
N ALA A 106 13.86 -25.18 -10.67
CA ALA A 106 14.89 -25.79 -9.83
C ALA A 106 14.29 -26.63 -8.69
N TYR A 107 13.28 -26.10 -7.99
CA TYR A 107 12.55 -26.76 -6.91
C TYR A 107 11.96 -28.09 -7.36
N TRP A 108 11.25 -28.10 -8.48
CA TRP A 108 10.65 -29.33 -9.02
C TRP A 108 11.70 -30.42 -9.29
N ARG A 109 12.88 -30.06 -9.81
CA ARG A 109 13.97 -31.02 -10.05
C ARG A 109 14.59 -31.57 -8.76
N VAL A 110 14.69 -30.73 -7.72
CA VAL A 110 15.12 -31.16 -6.38
C VAL A 110 14.11 -32.17 -5.82
N GLU A 111 12.81 -31.88 -5.89
CA GLU A 111 11.74 -32.75 -5.40
C GLU A 111 11.63 -34.08 -6.16
N GLU A 112 11.80 -34.07 -7.48
CA GLU A 112 11.89 -35.31 -8.27
C GLU A 112 13.12 -36.17 -7.93
N GLY A 113 14.07 -35.64 -7.15
CA GLY A 113 15.31 -36.32 -6.81
C GLY A 113 16.26 -36.45 -8.01
N ARG A 114 16.24 -35.48 -8.94
CA ARG A 114 17.19 -35.42 -10.07
C ARG A 114 18.63 -35.21 -9.62
N PHE A 115 18.84 -34.76 -8.39
CA PHE A 115 20.14 -34.44 -7.78
C PHE A 115 20.43 -35.30 -6.54
N ARG A 116 20.11 -36.61 -6.61
CA ARG A 116 20.33 -37.54 -5.48
C ARG A 116 21.80 -37.63 -5.10
N ASN A 117 22.68 -37.89 -6.08
CA ASN A 117 24.12 -38.06 -5.88
C ASN A 117 24.93 -37.23 -6.89
N PRO A 118 24.96 -35.89 -6.79
CA PRO A 118 25.63 -35.03 -7.77
C PRO A 118 27.14 -35.31 -7.86
N LEU A 119 27.80 -35.56 -6.73
CA LEU A 119 29.24 -35.81 -6.69
C LEU A 119 29.67 -37.13 -7.35
N GLU A 120 28.74 -38.07 -7.49
CA GLU A 120 28.98 -39.37 -8.15
C GLU A 120 28.57 -39.35 -9.63
N ASN A 121 27.91 -38.27 -10.08
CA ASN A 121 27.38 -38.13 -11.43
C ASN A 121 27.57 -36.69 -11.93
N GLU A 122 28.59 -36.50 -12.75
CA GLU A 122 28.97 -35.21 -13.33
C GLU A 122 27.81 -34.52 -14.07
N GLN A 123 26.93 -35.27 -14.73
CA GLN A 123 25.75 -34.70 -15.40
C GLN A 123 24.73 -34.14 -14.39
N GLN A 124 24.56 -34.77 -13.22
CA GLN A 124 23.71 -34.26 -12.15
C GLN A 124 24.32 -33.02 -11.50
N LEU A 125 25.64 -33.01 -11.27
CA LEU A 125 26.34 -31.84 -10.73
C LEU A 125 26.26 -30.65 -11.69
N TYR A 126 26.56 -30.87 -12.98
CA TYR A 126 26.42 -29.86 -14.03
C TYR A 126 24.99 -29.33 -14.13
N SER A 127 23.99 -30.22 -14.04
CA SER A 127 22.59 -29.78 -14.06
C SER A 127 22.20 -28.99 -12.82
N LEU A 128 22.69 -29.35 -11.62
CA LEU A 128 22.42 -28.59 -10.40
C LEU A 128 23.05 -27.20 -10.49
N ALA A 129 24.32 -27.11 -10.89
CA ALA A 129 25.00 -25.84 -11.13
C ALA A 129 24.28 -24.97 -12.16
N GLY A 130 23.79 -25.58 -13.25
CA GLY A 130 23.01 -24.87 -14.25
C GLY A 130 21.70 -24.27 -13.72
N GLU A 131 21.01 -24.92 -12.77
CA GLU A 131 19.83 -24.34 -12.12
C GLU A 131 20.22 -23.22 -11.14
N VAL A 132 21.25 -23.43 -10.32
CA VAL A 132 21.76 -22.41 -9.37
C VAL A 132 22.19 -21.14 -10.11
N GLN A 133 22.92 -21.27 -11.21
CA GLN A 133 23.35 -20.13 -12.05
C GLN A 133 22.18 -19.34 -12.63
N ARG A 134 21.07 -20.01 -13.00
CA ARG A 134 19.87 -19.31 -13.48
C ARG A 134 19.24 -18.48 -12.38
N ILE A 135 19.12 -19.05 -11.18
CA ILE A 135 18.62 -18.33 -10.00
C ILE A 135 19.54 -17.13 -9.71
N CYS A 136 20.86 -17.33 -9.63
CA CYS A 136 21.83 -16.28 -9.33
C CYS A 136 21.85 -15.14 -10.36
N ARG A 137 21.54 -15.39 -11.64
CA ARG A 137 21.43 -14.33 -12.66
C ARG A 137 20.32 -13.31 -12.35
N ASN A 138 19.26 -13.72 -11.67
CA ASN A 138 18.17 -12.83 -11.24
C ASN A 138 18.52 -12.04 -9.96
N LEU A 139 19.71 -12.24 -9.39
CA LEU A 139 20.14 -11.63 -8.12
C LEU A 139 21.15 -10.49 -8.32
N SER A 140 21.46 -10.15 -9.57
CA SER A 140 22.43 -9.09 -9.90
C SER A 140 22.09 -7.77 -9.20
N ASP A 141 23.08 -7.02 -8.72
CA ASP A 141 22.91 -5.68 -8.11
C ASP A 141 22.42 -4.59 -9.08
N SER A 142 22.08 -4.98 -10.32
CA SER A 142 21.51 -4.07 -11.31
C SER A 142 20.11 -3.63 -10.87
N ARG A 143 19.89 -2.31 -10.86
CA ARG A 143 18.55 -1.69 -10.66
C ARG A 143 17.50 -2.10 -11.71
N GLN A 144 17.87 -2.89 -12.72
CA GLN A 144 16.97 -3.36 -13.78
C GLN A 144 16.58 -4.84 -13.65
N THR A 145 17.30 -5.62 -12.83
CA THR A 145 17.15 -7.10 -12.77
C THR A 145 17.30 -7.69 -11.37
N GLY A 146 17.72 -6.91 -10.36
CA GLY A 146 17.99 -7.42 -9.02
C GLY A 146 16.73 -7.68 -8.21
N PHE A 147 16.47 -8.95 -7.89
CA PHE A 147 15.34 -9.37 -7.04
C PHE A 147 15.27 -8.60 -5.70
N TYR A 148 16.39 -8.44 -5.00
CA TYR A 148 16.42 -7.74 -3.70
C TYR A 148 16.06 -6.28 -3.79
N THR A 149 16.75 -5.55 -4.66
CA THR A 149 16.53 -4.11 -4.84
C THR A 149 15.08 -3.85 -5.23
N HIS A 150 14.52 -4.66 -6.12
CA HIS A 150 13.12 -4.51 -6.51
C HIS A 150 12.12 -4.93 -5.43
N LEU A 151 12.42 -5.97 -4.65
CA LEU A 151 11.58 -6.38 -3.53
C LEU A 151 11.58 -5.31 -2.43
N GLN A 152 12.74 -4.73 -2.12
CA GLN A 152 12.87 -3.64 -1.17
C GLN A 152 12.14 -2.38 -1.68
N ASP A 153 12.37 -1.97 -2.93
CA ASP A 153 11.67 -0.85 -3.55
C ASP A 153 10.15 -1.05 -3.56
N TYR A 154 9.68 -2.28 -3.81
CA TYR A 154 8.25 -2.61 -3.83
C TYR A 154 7.62 -2.39 -2.45
N ILE A 155 8.32 -2.78 -1.38
CA ILE A 155 7.86 -2.60 0.00
C ILE A 155 7.88 -1.13 0.40
N GLU A 156 8.96 -0.41 0.06
CA GLU A 156 9.07 1.02 0.31
C GLU A 156 7.98 1.81 -0.42
N ARG A 157 7.59 1.41 -1.64
CA ARG A 157 6.46 2.01 -2.36
C ARG A 157 5.11 1.77 -1.68
N LEU A 158 4.89 0.60 -1.09
CA LEU A 158 3.67 0.32 -0.33
C LEU A 158 3.53 1.23 0.89
N ASP A 159 4.65 1.70 1.46
CA ASP A 159 4.69 2.68 2.54
C ASP A 159 4.54 4.14 2.03
N TRP A 160 4.88 4.40 0.76
CA TRP A 160 4.94 5.75 0.18
C TRP A 160 3.71 6.22 -0.59
N ASP A 161 2.88 5.31 -1.08
CA ASP A 161 1.83 5.64 -2.04
C ASP A 161 0.78 6.67 -1.51
N LEU A 162 0.77 6.97 -0.21
CA LEU A 162 -0.11 7.96 0.43
C LEU A 162 0.60 9.07 1.20
N ASN A 163 1.91 9.27 0.99
CA ASN A 163 2.68 10.37 1.59
C ASN A 163 2.41 11.74 0.94
N SER A 164 1.17 12.02 0.53
CA SER A 164 0.80 13.35 0.07
C SER A 164 0.79 14.31 1.26
N PRO A 165 1.38 15.51 1.14
CA PRO A 165 1.34 16.50 2.23
C PRO A 165 -0.12 16.89 2.50
N THR A 166 -0.62 16.57 3.69
CA THR A 166 -1.97 16.90 4.14
C THR A 166 -1.95 18.06 5.14
N PRO A 167 -2.99 18.91 5.16
CA PRO A 167 -3.11 19.93 6.20
C PRO A 167 -3.15 19.33 7.60
N ASP A 168 -2.46 19.94 8.57
CA ASP A 168 -2.32 19.45 9.96
C ASP A 168 -3.66 19.08 10.62
N ARG A 169 -4.74 19.82 10.29
CA ARG A 169 -6.10 19.58 10.83
C ARG A 169 -6.71 18.24 10.42
N PHE A 170 -6.17 17.58 9.41
CA PHE A 170 -6.66 16.32 8.86
C PHE A 170 -5.60 15.22 8.85
N GLU A 171 -4.51 15.38 9.62
CA GLU A 171 -3.43 14.40 9.70
C GLU A 171 -3.92 13.03 10.20
N ASP A 172 -4.83 13.02 11.17
CA ASP A 172 -5.41 11.79 11.72
C ASP A 172 -6.26 11.05 10.68
N GLU A 173 -7.17 11.75 9.99
CA GLU A 173 -7.97 11.16 8.92
C GLU A 173 -7.10 10.71 7.73
N ALA A 174 -6.01 11.43 7.44
CA ALA A 174 -5.05 11.06 6.41
C ALA A 174 -4.29 9.79 6.77
N ARG A 175 -3.82 9.67 8.01
CA ARG A 175 -3.14 8.48 8.52
C ARG A 175 -4.08 7.28 8.53
N GLU A 176 -5.32 7.44 9.02
CA GLU A 176 -6.32 6.37 9.01
C GLU A 176 -6.65 5.91 7.58
N ALA A 177 -6.83 6.84 6.64
CA ALA A 177 -7.06 6.51 5.24
C ALA A 177 -5.84 5.79 4.62
N ALA A 178 -4.63 6.21 5.00
CA ALA A 178 -3.40 5.56 4.58
C ALA A 178 -3.32 4.12 5.07
N ASP A 179 -3.54 3.91 6.35
CA ASP A 179 -3.58 2.58 6.96
C ASP A 179 -4.62 1.70 6.26
N LEU A 180 -5.85 2.17 6.09
CA LEU A 180 -6.93 1.41 5.44
C LEU A 180 -6.61 1.06 4.00
N PHE A 181 -6.01 1.98 3.25
CA PHE A 181 -5.63 1.72 1.86
C PHE A 181 -4.52 0.67 1.79
N CYS A 182 -3.50 0.80 2.64
CA CYS A 182 -2.42 -0.18 2.73
C CYS A 182 -2.96 -1.55 3.16
N LEU A 183 -4.00 -1.61 3.99
CA LEU A 183 -4.71 -2.84 4.36
C LEU A 183 -5.58 -3.44 3.25
N GLY A 184 -5.68 -2.79 2.08
CA GLY A 184 -6.53 -3.24 0.97
C GLY A 184 -8.00 -2.87 1.13
N TYR A 185 -8.38 -2.13 2.18
CA TYR A 185 -9.72 -1.60 2.38
C TYR A 185 -9.93 -0.29 1.61
N TYR A 186 -9.71 -0.34 0.30
CA TYR A 186 -9.70 0.82 -0.58
C TYR A 186 -10.96 1.69 -0.49
N SER A 187 -12.13 1.05 -0.51
CA SER A 187 -13.41 1.74 -0.38
C SER A 187 -13.57 2.41 0.98
N THR A 188 -13.08 1.76 2.05
CA THR A 188 -13.11 2.31 3.41
C THR A 188 -12.16 3.50 3.55
N ALA A 189 -10.97 3.45 2.95
CA ALA A 189 -10.07 4.60 2.89
C ALA A 189 -10.75 5.81 2.24
N LEU A 190 -11.47 5.60 1.13
CA LEU A 190 -12.23 6.67 0.46
C LEU A 190 -13.42 7.19 1.30
N ILE A 191 -14.03 6.37 2.16
CA ILE A 191 -15.03 6.86 3.12
C ILE A 191 -14.38 7.81 4.12
N VAL A 192 -13.23 7.45 4.68
CA VAL A 192 -12.52 8.29 5.67
C VAL A 192 -12.17 9.64 5.05
N LEU A 193 -11.59 9.64 3.84
CA LEU A 193 -11.31 10.88 3.10
C LEU A 193 -12.59 11.66 2.75
N GLY A 194 -13.67 10.97 2.40
CA GLY A 194 -14.97 11.60 2.18
C GLY A 194 -15.52 12.30 3.44
N ARG A 195 -15.30 11.75 4.63
CA ARG A 195 -15.66 12.39 5.91
C ARG A 195 -14.78 13.60 6.20
N ALA A 196 -13.48 13.51 5.95
CA ALA A 196 -12.56 14.64 6.10
C ALA A 196 -12.97 15.81 5.20
N ILE A 197 -13.31 15.53 3.93
CA ILE A 197 -13.83 16.54 3.00
C ILE A 197 -15.19 17.08 3.47
N GLU A 198 -16.11 16.25 3.96
CA GLU A 198 -17.39 16.72 4.50
C GLU A 198 -17.21 17.73 5.65
N LYS A 199 -16.25 17.45 6.56
CA LYS A 199 -15.85 18.34 7.65
C LYS A 199 -15.21 19.62 7.12
N ALA A 200 -14.29 19.52 6.16
CA ALA A 200 -13.67 20.68 5.52
C ALA A 200 -14.69 21.60 4.83
N LEU A 201 -15.70 21.04 4.15
CA LEU A 201 -16.77 21.83 3.55
C LEU A 201 -17.67 22.49 4.59
N LEU A 202 -18.00 21.80 5.69
CA LEU A 202 -18.75 22.39 6.80
C LEU A 202 -18.04 23.65 7.29
N ASP A 203 -16.76 23.53 7.64
CA ASP A 203 -15.96 24.65 8.13
C ASP A 203 -15.84 25.77 7.10
N LEU A 204 -15.57 25.43 5.83
CA LEU A 204 -15.48 26.42 4.76
C LEU A 204 -16.78 27.23 4.60
N GLY A 205 -17.93 26.58 4.71
CA GLY A 205 -19.22 27.27 4.66
C GLY A 205 -19.48 28.16 5.88
N GLU A 206 -19.01 27.76 7.07
CA GLU A 206 -19.08 28.58 8.28
C GLU A 206 -18.19 29.83 8.14
N THR A 207 -16.95 29.66 7.68
CA THR A 207 -16.03 30.77 7.39
C THR A 207 -16.59 31.68 6.31
N ARG A 208 -17.26 31.14 5.29
CA ARG A 208 -17.97 31.92 4.27
C ARG A 208 -19.26 32.57 4.78
N GLN A 209 -19.64 32.35 6.04
CA GLN A 209 -20.86 32.81 6.68
C GLN A 209 -22.15 32.35 5.99
N ILE A 210 -22.19 31.12 5.49
CA ILE A 210 -23.43 30.48 5.05
C ILE A 210 -24.20 30.07 6.30
N ARG A 211 -25.35 30.72 6.53
CA ARG A 211 -26.20 30.46 7.70
C ARG A 211 -27.21 29.37 7.43
N SER A 212 -27.79 29.35 6.24
CA SER A 212 -28.83 28.40 5.86
C SER A 212 -28.87 28.10 4.36
N VAL A 213 -29.41 26.93 4.03
CA VAL A 213 -29.66 26.47 2.67
C VAL A 213 -31.15 26.21 2.47
N HIS A 214 -31.62 26.34 1.24
CA HIS A 214 -32.99 26.04 0.87
C HIS A 214 -33.06 24.71 0.11
N VAL A 215 -33.74 23.72 0.70
CA VAL A 215 -33.82 22.33 0.25
C VAL A 215 -35.28 21.89 0.22
N TYR A 216 -35.83 21.54 -0.94
CA TYR A 216 -37.21 21.04 -1.10
C TYR A 216 -38.30 21.92 -0.48
N GLY A 217 -38.14 23.25 -0.56
CA GLY A 217 -39.10 24.19 0.01
C GLY A 217 -38.88 24.51 1.49
N GLU A 218 -37.93 23.83 2.15
CA GLU A 218 -37.57 24.05 3.55
C GLU A 218 -36.24 24.76 3.70
N GLU A 219 -36.15 25.67 4.66
CA GLU A 219 -34.88 26.26 5.11
C GLU A 219 -34.23 25.34 6.14
N ARG A 220 -32.94 25.04 5.96
CA ARG A 220 -32.16 24.24 6.91
C ARG A 220 -30.90 24.98 7.35
N PRO A 221 -30.53 24.92 8.63
CA PRO A 221 -29.24 25.43 9.11
C PRO A 221 -28.07 24.78 8.37
N TRP A 222 -26.99 25.53 8.16
CA TRP A 222 -25.80 25.04 7.48
C TRP A 222 -25.19 23.80 8.16
N SER A 223 -25.11 23.82 9.49
CA SER A 223 -24.61 22.70 10.31
C SER A 223 -25.35 21.39 10.04
N GLU A 224 -26.67 21.45 9.85
CA GLU A 224 -27.55 20.29 9.63
C GLU A 224 -27.66 19.87 8.15
N THR A 225 -26.95 20.55 7.25
CA THR A 225 -27.03 20.31 5.82
C THR A 225 -26.28 19.05 5.42
N LYS A 226 -26.90 18.18 4.61
CA LYS A 226 -26.25 16.95 4.10
C LYS A 226 -25.04 17.26 3.21
N PHE A 227 -24.03 16.37 3.22
CA PHE A 227 -22.79 16.50 2.46
C PHE A 227 -22.97 16.95 1.00
N TYR A 228 -23.83 16.25 0.24
CA TYR A 228 -24.13 16.60 -1.15
C TYR A 228 -24.64 18.04 -1.31
N HIS A 229 -25.54 18.49 -0.44
CA HIS A 229 -26.09 19.86 -0.51
C HIS A 229 -25.04 20.91 -0.14
N LYS A 230 -24.11 20.60 0.79
CA LYS A 230 -22.97 21.49 1.09
C LYS A 230 -22.11 21.72 -0.15
N ASN A 231 -21.78 20.66 -0.89
CA ASN A 231 -21.04 20.74 -2.14
C ASN A 231 -21.75 21.61 -3.19
N VAL A 232 -23.05 21.41 -3.40
CA VAL A 232 -23.84 22.21 -4.36
C VAL A 232 -23.94 23.67 -3.94
N ALA A 233 -24.11 23.96 -2.64
CA ALA A 233 -24.17 25.32 -2.12
C ALA A 233 -22.88 26.09 -2.42
N LEU A 234 -21.73 25.53 -2.03
CA LEU A 234 -20.43 26.18 -2.15
C LEU A 234 -20.00 26.40 -3.61
N LYS A 235 -20.40 25.54 -4.55
CA LYS A 235 -20.23 25.78 -6.00
C LYS A 235 -20.97 27.04 -6.49
N ARG A 236 -22.09 27.39 -5.86
CA ARG A 236 -22.97 28.48 -6.31
C ARG A 236 -22.62 29.81 -5.66
N VAL A 237 -21.95 29.79 -4.50
CA VAL A 237 -21.55 30.97 -3.76
C VAL A 237 -20.34 31.65 -4.40
N ASP A 238 -20.39 32.97 -4.53
CA ASP A 238 -19.28 33.79 -5.00
C ASP A 238 -18.25 34.04 -3.89
N MET A 239 -16.98 34.08 -4.29
CA MET A 239 -15.88 34.46 -3.40
C MET A 239 -15.95 35.97 -3.09
N PRO A 240 -15.81 36.41 -1.81
CA PRO A 240 -16.12 37.80 -1.43
C PRO A 240 -15.30 38.90 -2.11
N ASN A 241 -14.06 38.62 -2.55
CA ASN A 241 -13.15 39.62 -3.13
C ASN A 241 -12.45 39.18 -4.42
N GLU A 242 -12.87 38.07 -5.03
CA GLU A 242 -12.28 37.52 -6.24
C GLU A 242 -13.35 37.23 -7.29
N SER A 243 -12.97 37.29 -8.57
CA SER A 243 -13.85 36.81 -9.64
C SER A 243 -13.87 35.29 -9.63
N GLY A 244 -14.88 34.69 -9.02
CA GLY A 244 -15.02 33.24 -9.02
C GLY A 244 -16.05 32.73 -8.04
N LYS A 245 -16.26 31.41 -8.11
CA LYS A 245 -17.05 30.66 -7.12
C LYS A 245 -16.13 30.11 -6.04
N VAL A 246 -16.66 29.93 -4.84
CA VAL A 246 -15.91 29.35 -3.71
C VAL A 246 -15.35 27.98 -4.07
N LEU A 247 -16.13 27.14 -4.78
CA LEU A 247 -15.61 25.91 -5.38
C LEU A 247 -15.55 26.00 -6.89
N SER A 248 -14.42 25.59 -7.45
CA SER A 248 -14.25 25.39 -8.89
C SER A 248 -15.08 24.21 -9.40
N LYS A 249 -15.27 24.15 -10.73
CA LYS A 249 -15.96 23.02 -11.37
C LYS A 249 -15.27 21.68 -11.12
N ARG A 250 -13.93 21.66 -11.08
CA ARG A 250 -13.13 20.46 -10.81
C ARG A 250 -13.36 19.98 -9.38
N GLN A 251 -13.18 20.87 -8.40
CA GLN A 251 -13.36 20.55 -6.98
C GLN A 251 -14.77 20.00 -6.72
N PHE A 252 -15.81 20.64 -7.27
CA PHE A 252 -17.18 20.14 -7.18
C PHE A 252 -17.35 18.70 -7.70
N HIS A 253 -16.68 18.36 -8.81
CA HIS A 253 -16.76 17.04 -9.40
C HIS A 253 -16.04 15.99 -8.55
N GLU A 254 -14.81 16.26 -8.11
CA GLU A 254 -14.05 15.36 -7.23
C GLU A 254 -14.80 15.11 -5.91
N ILE A 255 -15.37 16.16 -5.29
CA ILE A 255 -16.21 16.03 -4.10
C ILE A 255 -17.42 15.14 -4.39
N SER A 256 -18.04 15.25 -5.56
CA SER A 256 -19.22 14.43 -5.91
C SER A 256 -18.86 12.94 -5.97
N ILE A 257 -17.66 12.60 -6.45
CA ILE A 257 -17.16 11.22 -6.45
C ILE A 257 -17.00 10.72 -5.00
N LEU A 258 -16.42 11.53 -4.12
CA LEU A 258 -16.26 11.18 -2.69
C LEU A 258 -17.59 11.09 -1.94
N VAL A 259 -18.58 11.92 -2.30
CA VAL A 259 -19.97 11.82 -1.80
C VAL A 259 -20.55 10.45 -2.14
N ASP A 260 -20.32 9.95 -3.35
CA ASP A 260 -20.82 8.64 -3.78
C ASP A 260 -20.16 7.51 -2.99
N TYR A 261 -18.83 7.51 -2.82
CA TYR A 261 -18.17 6.52 -1.96
C TYR A 261 -18.68 6.59 -0.51
N ARG A 262 -18.71 7.78 0.09
CA ARG A 262 -19.16 7.96 1.48
C ARG A 262 -20.58 7.47 1.72
N ASN A 263 -21.49 7.62 0.76
CA ASN A 263 -22.89 7.23 0.91
C ASN A 263 -23.19 5.80 0.43
N ASN A 264 -22.42 5.29 -0.55
CA ASN A 264 -22.77 4.06 -1.27
C ASN A 264 -21.76 2.92 -1.08
N VAL A 265 -20.71 3.03 -0.25
CA VAL A 265 -19.73 1.93 -0.07
C VAL A 265 -20.37 0.58 0.29
N ALA A 266 -21.52 0.57 0.97
CA ALA A 266 -22.21 -0.67 1.30
C ALA A 266 -22.83 -1.38 0.06
N HIS A 267 -22.85 -0.73 -1.10
CA HIS A 267 -23.30 -1.32 -2.36
C HIS A 267 -22.13 -1.97 -3.10
N ALA A 268 -22.37 -3.16 -3.67
CA ALA A 268 -21.35 -3.98 -4.33
C ALA A 268 -20.57 -3.24 -5.45
N GLU A 269 -21.20 -2.27 -6.12
CA GLU A 269 -20.56 -1.47 -7.17
C GLU A 269 -19.44 -0.55 -6.65
N TYR A 270 -19.46 -0.24 -5.35
CA TYR A 270 -18.47 0.62 -4.69
C TYR A 270 -17.55 -0.15 -3.73
N SER A 271 -17.78 -1.45 -3.51
CA SER A 271 -16.86 -2.32 -2.75
C SER A 271 -15.67 -2.79 -3.60
N ASP A 272 -15.88 -2.99 -4.90
CA ASP A 272 -14.89 -3.60 -5.81
C ASP A 272 -14.10 -2.54 -6.61
N ILE A 273 -13.52 -1.57 -5.91
CA ILE A 273 -12.61 -0.59 -6.54
C ILE A 273 -11.20 -1.19 -6.65
N SER A 274 -10.56 -1.04 -7.82
CA SER A 274 -9.16 -1.46 -7.99
C SER A 274 -8.20 -0.52 -7.24
N ARG A 275 -7.06 -1.07 -6.81
CA ARG A 275 -5.98 -0.32 -6.14
C ARG A 275 -5.60 0.96 -6.89
N ASP A 276 -5.33 0.89 -8.19
CA ASP A 276 -4.90 2.06 -8.98
C ASP A 276 -5.97 3.14 -9.10
N LYS A 277 -7.24 2.73 -9.15
CA LYS A 277 -8.35 3.69 -9.17
C LYS A 277 -8.50 4.33 -7.79
N ALA A 278 -8.41 3.53 -6.73
CA ALA A 278 -8.46 4.01 -5.35
C ALA A 278 -7.30 4.95 -5.04
N LEU A 279 -6.07 4.62 -5.46
CA LEU A 279 -4.88 5.42 -5.23
C LEU A 279 -5.04 6.83 -5.80
N ARG A 280 -5.45 6.91 -7.07
CA ARG A 280 -5.73 8.19 -7.73
C ARG A 280 -6.80 8.99 -7.01
N GLN A 281 -7.85 8.33 -6.51
CA GLN A 281 -8.92 9.01 -5.78
C GLN A 281 -8.46 9.49 -4.39
N CYS A 282 -7.62 8.73 -3.69
CA CYS A 282 -7.01 9.17 -2.43
C CYS A 282 -6.10 10.38 -2.65
N GLN A 283 -5.23 10.34 -3.66
CA GLN A 283 -4.35 11.46 -4.01
C GLN A 283 -5.14 12.72 -4.37
N ASN A 284 -6.19 12.58 -5.20
CA ASN A 284 -7.09 13.68 -5.53
C ASN A 284 -7.78 14.25 -4.28
N ALA A 285 -8.17 13.40 -3.33
CA ALA A 285 -8.82 13.83 -2.09
C ALA A 285 -7.85 14.59 -1.17
N PHE A 286 -6.57 14.19 -1.10
CA PHE A 286 -5.54 14.93 -0.36
C PHE A 286 -5.27 16.31 -0.98
N ASP A 287 -5.10 16.38 -2.30
CA ASP A 287 -4.96 17.65 -3.00
C ASP A 287 -6.18 18.55 -2.76
N LEU A 288 -7.38 17.98 -2.80
CA LEU A 288 -8.63 18.69 -2.57
C LEU A 288 -8.74 19.21 -1.11
N LEU A 289 -8.30 18.44 -0.11
CA LEU A 289 -8.24 18.91 1.29
C LEU A 289 -7.33 20.13 1.40
N ARG A 290 -6.13 20.09 0.82
CA ARG A 290 -5.21 21.22 0.81
C ARG A 290 -5.83 22.45 0.17
N GLU A 291 -6.42 22.30 -1.01
CA GLU A 291 -7.05 23.42 -1.72
C GLU A 291 -8.23 24.03 -0.96
N ILE A 292 -9.05 23.21 -0.29
CA ILE A 292 -10.18 23.70 0.53
C ILE A 292 -9.64 24.50 1.73
N GLU A 293 -8.57 24.02 2.36
CA GLU A 293 -7.92 24.72 3.46
C GLU A 293 -7.31 26.05 3.01
N GLU A 294 -6.64 26.09 1.85
CA GLU A 294 -6.12 27.32 1.26
C GLU A 294 -7.24 28.36 1.03
N ILE A 295 -8.41 27.93 0.52
CA ILE A 295 -9.56 28.82 0.33
C ILE A 295 -10.08 29.31 1.69
N ARG A 296 -10.14 28.43 2.69
CA ARG A 296 -10.60 28.80 4.03
C ARG A 296 -9.64 29.81 4.67
N ASP A 297 -8.34 29.59 4.58
CA ASP A 297 -7.33 30.49 5.14
C ASP A 297 -7.38 31.85 4.46
N ALA A 298 -7.54 31.89 3.13
CA ALA A 298 -7.77 33.13 2.39
C ALA A 298 -9.05 33.87 2.83
N LEU A 299 -10.10 33.16 3.25
CA LEU A 299 -11.29 33.79 3.84
C LEU A 299 -11.02 34.28 5.27
N CYS A 300 -10.29 33.53 6.09
CA CYS A 300 -9.93 33.94 7.46
C CYS A 300 -9.06 35.21 7.49
N ASP A 301 -8.25 35.44 6.45
CA ASP A 301 -7.44 36.65 6.29
C ASP A 301 -8.28 37.90 5.91
N LEU A 302 -9.54 37.70 5.51
CA LEU A 302 -10.46 38.81 5.25
C LEU A 302 -11.08 39.31 6.56
N SER A 303 -11.27 40.62 6.64
CA SER A 303 -12.03 41.23 7.71
C SER A 303 -13.52 40.86 7.61
N ASP A 304 -14.18 40.69 8.76
CA ASP A 304 -15.59 40.23 8.85
C ASP A 304 -16.58 41.07 8.04
N ASP A 305 -16.31 42.37 7.87
CA ASP A 305 -17.12 43.30 7.08
C ASP A 305 -17.09 43.00 5.58
N LYS A 306 -16.06 42.29 5.10
CA LYS A 306 -15.94 41.86 3.69
C LYS A 306 -16.68 40.57 3.41
N ILE A 307 -16.98 39.75 4.43
CA ILE A 307 -17.68 38.47 4.26
C ILE A 307 -19.16 38.67 4.55
N LYS A 308 -19.94 38.96 3.51
CA LYS A 308 -21.40 39.11 3.67
C LYS A 308 -22.05 37.74 3.99
N PRO A 309 -22.89 37.67 5.03
CA PRO A 309 -23.59 36.44 5.39
C PRO A 309 -24.61 36.04 4.31
N ILE A 310 -24.75 34.74 4.11
CA ILE A 310 -25.64 34.14 3.11
C ILE A 310 -26.73 33.34 3.83
N THR A 311 -27.98 33.62 3.47
CA THR A 311 -29.15 32.87 3.95
C THR A 311 -29.89 32.28 2.76
N GLN A 312 -30.57 31.16 2.97
CA GLN A 312 -31.42 30.50 1.96
C GLN A 312 -30.69 30.18 0.65
N GLN A 313 -29.42 29.79 0.72
CA GLN A 313 -28.65 29.41 -0.46
C GLN A 313 -29.34 28.23 -1.18
N LYS A 314 -29.73 28.43 -2.44
CA LYS A 314 -30.43 27.40 -3.21
C LYS A 314 -29.49 26.25 -3.58
N VAL A 315 -29.87 25.02 -3.26
CA VAL A 315 -29.11 23.80 -3.57
C VAL A 315 -29.84 22.84 -4.52
N GLN A 316 -30.97 23.26 -5.08
CA GLN A 316 -31.73 22.54 -6.11
C GLN A 316 -31.29 22.93 -7.51
#